data_AF-A0AAW6HRI9-F1
#
_entry.id   AF-A0AAW6HRI9-F1
#
_cell.length_a   1.000
_cell.length_b   1.000
_cell.length_c   1.000
_cell.angle_alpha   90.00
_cell.angle_beta   90.00
_cell.angle_gamma   90.00
#
_symmetry.space_group_name_H-M   'P 1'
#
loop_
_entity.id
_entity.type
_entity.pdbx_description
1 polymer ?
#
loop_
_entity_poly.entity_id
_entity_poly.type
_entity_poly.pdbx_seq_one_letter_code
_entity_poly.pdbx_strand_id
1 'polypeptide(L)'
;MINKEQILNEYYSKLDEISTSSLNNDQKQLIKDILKALINQENCDEEKFVNAYQLLIKRVKTGFVFDIAPNANNTTYTYLSKNEDKSVKGKMSYKNTLIIGENYDALKSLIFIENQRERESNNYLYDVIYIDPPYNTEHAAKDGNGVADDKENKENKKFIYRDKFSRNGWLNMMQERLVLARKLLKEDGVIFVSIDDNEQAYLKVLMDDVFGEENFVANITWIKKVGPGSNTSTIHKIVSNCEYILVYSKNLTISNFNYKKHDQEKLKKLGYTNKDKYFEERGAYKLTDLFRPSSSGSFKYQESLDYPIKAPDGSDFYLHVNLIKPKSGCYTWSKDTFDKGNELGFIEIKKNNSGYWQAYRKQYQYVKFSPKDEKIIYEVAGQDYENYIDEKIFSQKGGSEMIEIFSDKNIFAFPKPVDLIKYLLNICANKNARVLDFFAGSGTTAHAVMQLNCEDGGNRTFTLVTNNENNIGYGITYERLYRITQGKGTNNETFKWLDENKPYDIGFDLYDVQQIDLSISSKNNIKEFESNVVKMLKNFGLEKPEEIELIKLRALKSLSNN
;
A
#
# COMPACT_ATOMS: atom_id res chain seq x y z
N MET A 1 43.79 -23.97 38.03
CA MET A 1 43.60 -23.47 36.65
C MET A 1 42.25 -23.96 36.19
N ILE A 2 41.35 -23.07 35.82
CA ILE A 2 40.05 -23.43 35.25
C ILE A 2 40.33 -24.24 33.98
N ASN A 3 39.80 -25.46 33.89
CA ASN A 3 39.94 -26.27 32.70
C ASN A 3 38.99 -25.71 31.63
N LYS A 4 39.48 -24.75 30.85
CA LYS A 4 38.73 -24.06 29.79
C LYS A 4 38.05 -25.05 28.84
N GLU A 5 38.72 -26.16 28.53
CA GLU A 5 38.19 -27.18 27.64
C GLU A 5 36.99 -27.93 28.25
N GLN A 6 37.02 -28.19 29.55
CA GLN A 6 35.92 -28.80 30.28
C GLN A 6 34.68 -27.90 30.33
N ILE A 7 34.88 -26.60 30.61
CA ILE A 7 33.78 -25.61 30.59
C ILE A 7 33.18 -25.51 29.19
N LEU A 8 34.01 -25.39 28.15
CA LEU A 8 33.53 -25.28 26.77
C LEU A 8 32.66 -26.48 26.38
N ASN A 9 33.12 -27.70 26.70
CA ASN A 9 32.39 -28.93 26.39
C ASN A 9 31.06 -29.04 27.16
N GLU A 10 31.01 -28.60 28.41
CA GLU A 10 29.77 -28.56 29.19
C GLU A 10 28.71 -27.65 28.54
N TYR A 11 29.11 -26.45 28.13
CA TYR A 11 28.19 -25.49 27.52
C TYR A 11 27.81 -25.87 26.08
N TYR A 12 28.66 -26.61 25.36
CA TYR A 12 28.29 -27.23 24.09
C TYR A 12 27.20 -28.29 24.26
N SER A 13 27.32 -29.16 25.26
CA SER A 13 26.29 -30.15 25.57
C SER A 13 24.95 -29.48 25.91
N LYS A 14 24.98 -28.44 26.77
CA LYS A 14 23.80 -27.65 27.11
C LYS A 14 23.16 -26.98 25.89
N LEU A 15 23.95 -26.54 24.91
CA LEU A 15 23.46 -25.96 23.66
C LEU A 15 22.82 -27.01 22.73
N ASP A 16 23.38 -28.21 22.70
CA ASP A 16 22.87 -29.32 21.89
C ASP A 16 21.51 -29.81 22.39
N GLU A 17 21.29 -29.75 23.71
CA GLU A 17 20.01 -30.05 24.37
C GLU A 17 18.89 -29.04 24.07
N ILE A 18 19.21 -27.82 23.62
CA ILE A 18 18.19 -26.82 23.24
C ILE A 18 17.45 -27.30 21.99
N SER A 19 16.10 -27.26 22.00
CA SER A 19 15.30 -27.67 20.82
C SER A 19 15.70 -26.93 19.54
N THR A 20 15.69 -27.62 18.41
CA THR A 20 15.93 -27.02 17.08
C THR A 20 14.87 -25.99 16.69
N SER A 21 13.68 -26.03 17.32
CA SER A 21 12.66 -24.98 17.23
C SER A 21 13.07 -23.67 17.92
N SER A 22 13.98 -23.74 18.89
CA SER A 22 14.46 -22.58 19.66
C SER A 22 15.75 -22.00 19.09
N LEU A 23 16.70 -22.87 18.71
CA LEU A 23 17.94 -22.53 17.99
C LEU A 23 18.17 -23.55 16.89
N ASN A 24 18.19 -23.12 15.62
CA ASN A 24 18.47 -24.02 14.50
C ASN A 24 19.95 -24.47 14.51
N ASN A 25 20.31 -25.46 13.70
CA ASN A 25 21.66 -26.04 13.72
C ASN A 25 22.76 -25.03 13.38
N ASP A 26 22.50 -24.10 12.46
CA ASP A 26 23.46 -23.07 12.06
C ASP A 26 23.68 -22.05 13.20
N GLN A 27 22.62 -21.67 13.90
CA GLN A 27 22.68 -20.80 15.08
C GLN A 27 23.42 -21.48 16.22
N LYS A 28 23.15 -22.77 16.46
CA LYS A 28 23.90 -23.55 17.46
C LYS A 28 25.39 -23.57 17.11
N GLN A 29 25.73 -23.86 15.86
CA GLN A 29 27.13 -23.91 15.43
C GLN A 29 27.80 -22.53 15.58
N LEU A 30 27.13 -21.44 15.18
CA LEU A 30 27.63 -20.09 15.35
C LEU A 30 27.87 -19.74 16.82
N ILE A 31 26.96 -20.10 17.73
CA ILE A 31 27.13 -19.89 19.17
C ILE A 31 28.32 -20.70 19.69
N LYS A 32 28.50 -21.95 19.25
CA LYS A 32 29.69 -22.76 19.61
C LYS A 32 30.97 -22.05 19.17
N ASP A 33 31.02 -21.56 17.94
CA ASP A 33 32.20 -20.88 17.40
C ASP A 33 32.51 -19.59 18.17
N ILE A 34 31.48 -18.81 18.54
CA ILE A 34 31.62 -17.61 19.38
C ILE A 34 32.16 -17.97 20.77
N LEU A 35 31.60 -18.99 21.43
CA LEU A 35 32.06 -19.42 22.76
C LEU A 35 33.52 -19.91 22.72
N LYS A 36 33.91 -20.65 21.66
CA LYS A 36 35.30 -21.08 21.45
C LYS A 36 36.24 -19.91 21.26
N ALA A 37 35.82 -18.87 20.54
CA ALA A 37 36.62 -17.67 20.36
C ALA A 37 36.77 -16.91 21.69
N LEU A 38 35.68 -16.77 22.46
CA LEU A 38 35.66 -16.03 23.72
C LEU A 38 36.55 -16.67 24.79
N ILE A 39 36.45 -17.99 25.00
CA ILE A 39 37.19 -18.66 26.07
C ILE A 39 38.72 -18.61 25.88
N ASN A 40 39.16 -18.43 24.62
CA ASN A 40 40.56 -18.31 24.25
C ASN A 40 41.11 -16.88 24.37
N GLN A 41 40.28 -15.88 24.69
CA GLN A 41 40.78 -14.54 24.97
C GLN A 41 41.46 -14.47 26.35
N GLU A 42 42.53 -13.66 26.45
CA GLU A 42 43.32 -13.51 27.68
C GLU A 42 42.50 -12.94 28.86
N ASN A 43 41.49 -12.11 28.58
CA ASN A 43 40.66 -11.42 29.58
C ASN A 43 39.31 -12.09 29.89
N CYS A 44 39.06 -13.30 29.36
CA CYS A 44 37.82 -14.03 29.61
C CYS A 44 37.92 -14.83 30.91
N ASP A 45 37.24 -14.36 31.94
CA ASP A 45 36.96 -15.12 33.17
C ASP A 45 35.68 -15.96 33.02
N GLU A 46 35.44 -16.85 33.98
CA GLU A 46 34.29 -17.76 33.98
C GLU A 46 32.96 -17.00 34.04
N GLU A 47 32.89 -15.92 34.83
CA GLU A 47 31.69 -15.11 34.96
C GLU A 47 31.30 -14.44 33.63
N LYS A 48 32.27 -13.84 32.92
CA LYS A 48 32.07 -13.28 31.57
C LYS A 48 31.68 -14.35 30.57
N PHE A 49 32.27 -15.55 30.65
CA PHE A 49 31.93 -16.66 29.77
C PHE A 49 30.48 -17.12 29.97
N VAL A 50 30.04 -17.28 31.22
CA VAL A 50 28.67 -17.66 31.56
C VAL A 50 27.68 -16.57 31.15
N ASN A 51 27.99 -15.30 31.40
CA ASN A 51 27.14 -14.17 30.99
C ASN A 51 27.01 -14.08 29.46
N ALA A 52 28.10 -14.30 28.72
CA ALA A 52 28.08 -14.34 27.25
C ALA A 52 27.25 -15.53 26.75
N TYR A 53 27.41 -16.72 27.32
CA TYR A 53 26.56 -17.86 27.01
C TYR A 53 25.09 -17.56 27.25
N GLN A 54 24.73 -17.05 28.43
CA GLN A 54 23.36 -16.68 28.77
C GLN A 54 22.79 -15.65 27.80
N LEU A 55 23.57 -14.64 27.39
CA LEU A 55 23.16 -13.65 26.39
C LEU A 55 22.92 -14.28 25.02
N LEU A 56 23.79 -15.20 24.59
CA LEU A 56 23.71 -15.89 23.30
C LEU A 56 22.51 -16.86 23.22
N ILE A 57 22.13 -17.49 24.33
CA ILE A 57 20.97 -18.41 24.38
C ILE A 57 19.66 -17.71 24.76
N LYS A 58 19.70 -16.49 25.31
CA LYS A 58 18.51 -15.75 25.72
C LYS A 58 17.78 -15.19 24.51
N ARG A 59 16.90 -16.00 23.95
CA ARG A 59 15.89 -15.57 22.99
C ARG A 59 14.67 -15.09 23.77
N VAL A 60 14.51 -13.78 23.95
CA VAL A 60 13.18 -13.21 24.20
C VAL A 60 12.71 -12.62 22.87
N LYS A 61 12.29 -13.50 21.96
CA LYS A 61 11.36 -13.10 20.90
C LYS A 61 10.00 -13.66 21.31
N THR A 62 9.23 -12.88 22.04
CA THR A 62 7.78 -13.10 22.17
C THR A 62 7.14 -12.56 20.90
N GLY A 63 6.76 -13.43 19.95
CA GLY A 63 6.15 -13.00 18.68
C GLY A 63 6.28 -14.04 17.55
N PHE A 64 5.75 -13.70 16.38
CA PHE A 64 5.94 -14.51 15.17
C PHE A 64 7.41 -14.48 14.74
N VAL A 65 7.97 -15.65 14.39
CA VAL A 65 9.33 -15.79 13.89
C VAL A 65 9.26 -16.15 12.42
N PHE A 66 9.82 -15.31 11.57
CA PHE A 66 9.99 -15.56 10.14
C PHE A 66 11.45 -15.96 9.91
N ASP A 67 11.69 -17.18 9.43
CA ASP A 67 13.04 -17.67 9.15
C ASP A 67 13.54 -17.04 7.85
N ILE A 68 14.64 -16.31 7.94
CA ILE A 68 15.31 -15.74 6.75
C ILE A 68 15.78 -16.91 5.88
N ALA A 69 15.40 -16.90 4.60
CA ALA A 69 15.88 -17.89 3.65
C ALA A 69 17.43 -17.84 3.57
N PRO A 70 18.13 -18.99 3.64
CA PRO A 70 19.57 -19.00 3.55
C PRO A 70 20.03 -18.42 2.21
N ASN A 71 20.90 -17.40 2.26
CA ASN A 71 21.51 -16.82 1.07
C ASN A 71 22.41 -17.87 0.40
N ALA A 72 21.97 -18.45 -0.71
CA ALA A 72 22.86 -19.26 -1.52
C ALA A 72 23.96 -18.38 -2.14
N ASN A 73 25.18 -18.92 -2.24
CA ASN A 73 26.28 -18.28 -2.96
C ASN A 73 25.98 -18.21 -4.46
N ASN A 74 25.17 -17.23 -4.87
CA ASN A 74 24.81 -17.02 -6.27
C ASN A 74 25.85 -16.14 -6.99
N THR A 75 26.25 -16.48 -8.21
CA THR A 75 27.12 -15.65 -9.07
C THR A 75 26.34 -14.94 -10.17
N THR A 76 25.01 -15.10 -10.18
CA THR A 76 24.10 -14.48 -11.14
C THR A 76 23.71 -13.06 -10.71
N TYR A 77 23.77 -12.13 -11.67
CA TYR A 77 23.37 -10.74 -11.53
C TYR A 77 22.25 -10.40 -12.50
N THR A 78 21.40 -9.45 -12.14
CA THR A 78 20.24 -9.02 -12.93
C THR A 78 20.37 -7.58 -13.39
N TYR A 79 19.80 -7.27 -14.56
CA TYR A 79 19.63 -5.91 -15.04
C TYR A 79 18.36 -5.80 -15.88
N LEU A 80 17.87 -4.57 -16.07
CA LEU A 80 16.70 -4.29 -16.88
C LEU A 80 17.13 -3.89 -18.29
N SER A 81 16.78 -4.72 -19.27
CA SER A 81 17.03 -4.44 -20.68
C SER A 81 15.79 -3.82 -21.33
N LYS A 82 15.94 -2.65 -21.95
CA LYS A 82 14.81 -1.99 -22.64
C LYS A 82 14.45 -2.76 -23.91
N ASN A 83 13.16 -3.02 -24.09
CA ASN A 83 12.59 -3.58 -25.30
C ASN A 83 12.08 -2.43 -26.18
N GLU A 84 12.90 -1.99 -27.13
CA GLU A 84 12.58 -0.84 -27.98
C GLU A 84 11.35 -1.11 -28.87
N ASP A 85 11.19 -2.34 -29.36
CA ASP A 85 10.11 -2.73 -30.27
C ASP A 85 8.74 -2.75 -29.58
N LYS A 86 8.70 -3.07 -28.28
CA LYS A 86 7.49 -3.10 -27.47
C LYS A 86 7.34 -1.91 -26.54
N SER A 87 8.23 -0.92 -26.61
CA SER A 87 8.02 0.35 -25.91
C SER A 87 7.00 1.18 -26.68
N VAL A 88 5.94 1.62 -25.99
CA VAL A 88 4.78 2.26 -26.62
C VAL A 88 4.90 3.78 -26.46
N LYS A 89 4.96 4.49 -27.59
CA LYS A 89 4.97 5.95 -27.60
C LYS A 89 3.55 6.48 -27.40
N GLY A 90 3.41 7.44 -26.50
CA GLY A 90 2.21 8.25 -26.34
C GLY A 90 2.46 9.71 -26.74
N LYS A 91 1.41 10.51 -26.80
CA LYS A 91 1.52 11.97 -27.01
C LYS A 91 2.02 12.68 -25.75
N MET A 92 1.73 12.10 -24.58
CA MET A 92 2.13 12.65 -23.29
C MET A 92 3.50 12.11 -22.87
N SER A 93 4.40 13.02 -22.46
CA SER A 93 5.77 12.69 -22.05
C SER A 93 5.81 12.25 -20.58
N TYR A 94 5.25 11.07 -20.27
CA TYR A 94 5.35 10.44 -18.95
C TYR A 94 6.43 9.35 -18.95
N LYS A 95 7.19 9.23 -17.86
CA LYS A 95 8.18 8.16 -17.65
C LYS A 95 7.53 6.91 -17.04
N ASN A 96 6.52 6.36 -17.71
CA ASN A 96 5.88 5.11 -17.28
C ASN A 96 6.70 3.90 -17.68
N THR A 97 6.70 2.87 -16.83
CA THR A 97 7.53 1.68 -17.02
C THR A 97 6.71 0.40 -16.81
N LEU A 98 6.85 -0.56 -17.72
CA LEU A 98 6.44 -1.95 -17.53
C LEU A 98 7.68 -2.84 -17.52
N ILE A 99 7.90 -3.55 -16.41
CA ILE A 99 8.99 -4.51 -16.26
C ILE A 99 8.42 -5.93 -16.29
N ILE A 100 8.92 -6.76 -17.21
CA ILE A 100 8.56 -8.17 -17.32
C ILE A 100 9.68 -9.02 -16.75
N GLY A 101 9.40 -9.75 -15.67
CA GLY A 101 10.35 -10.65 -15.01
C GLY A 101 10.03 -10.86 -13.53
N GLU A 102 10.98 -11.47 -12.82
CA GLU A 102 10.84 -11.78 -11.40
C GLU A 102 10.84 -10.49 -10.56
N ASN A 103 9.81 -10.29 -9.75
CA ASN A 103 9.60 -9.02 -9.07
C ASN A 103 10.66 -8.73 -8.01
N TYR A 104 11.22 -9.73 -7.35
CA TYR A 104 12.35 -9.54 -6.43
C TYR A 104 13.58 -8.94 -7.14
N ASP A 105 13.94 -9.48 -8.31
CA ASP A 105 15.09 -9.02 -9.09
C ASP A 105 14.84 -7.63 -9.70
N ALA A 106 13.61 -7.38 -10.14
CA ALA A 106 13.20 -6.06 -10.61
C ALA A 106 13.26 -5.01 -9.49
N LEU A 107 12.78 -5.32 -8.28
CA LEU A 107 12.84 -4.41 -7.12
C LEU A 107 14.28 -4.07 -6.75
N LYS A 108 15.20 -5.04 -6.78
CA LYS A 108 16.64 -4.78 -6.59
C LYS A 108 17.21 -3.84 -7.65
N SER A 109 16.87 -4.07 -8.91
CA SER A 109 17.29 -3.22 -10.02
C SER A 109 16.74 -1.81 -9.89
N LEU A 110 15.46 -1.68 -9.50
CA LEU A 110 14.83 -0.39 -9.21
C LEU A 110 15.53 0.33 -8.05
N ILE A 111 15.83 -0.35 -6.94
CA ILE A 111 16.58 0.27 -5.83
C ILE A 111 17.93 0.79 -6.32
N PHE A 112 18.65 0.00 -7.11
CA PHE A 112 19.91 0.44 -7.69
C PHE A 112 19.73 1.70 -8.57
N ILE A 113 18.72 1.72 -9.44
CA ILE A 113 18.39 2.87 -10.29
C ILE A 113 18.02 4.09 -9.46
N GLU A 114 17.13 3.95 -8.48
CA GLU A 114 16.64 5.08 -7.67
C GLU A 114 17.73 5.65 -6.75
N ASN A 115 18.66 4.83 -6.25
CA ASN A 115 19.85 5.30 -5.52
C ASN A 115 20.78 6.14 -6.42
N GLN A 116 20.86 5.83 -7.71
CA GLN A 116 21.59 6.69 -8.65
C GLN A 116 20.81 7.99 -8.90
N ARG A 117 19.49 7.90 -9.04
CA ARG A 117 18.60 9.05 -9.28
C ARG A 117 18.55 10.03 -8.11
N GLU A 118 18.66 9.56 -6.86
CA GLU A 118 18.73 10.38 -5.65
C GLU A 118 19.77 11.51 -5.75
N ARG A 119 20.86 11.27 -6.48
CA ARG A 119 21.95 12.24 -6.68
C ARG A 119 21.59 13.36 -7.66
N GLU A 120 20.64 13.11 -8.57
CA GLU A 120 20.23 14.05 -9.62
C GLU A 120 18.87 14.70 -9.33
N SER A 121 18.02 14.08 -8.50
CA SER A 121 16.66 14.53 -8.23
C SER A 121 16.13 14.08 -6.88
N ASN A 122 15.36 14.95 -6.23
CA ASN A 122 14.64 14.63 -5.00
C ASN A 122 13.39 13.73 -5.21
N ASN A 123 12.99 13.49 -6.46
CA ASN A 123 11.79 12.68 -6.79
C ASN A 123 12.17 11.31 -7.38
N TYR A 124 12.82 10.48 -6.56
CA TYR A 124 13.31 9.15 -6.94
C TYR A 124 12.49 8.00 -6.32
N LEU A 125 11.91 8.20 -5.13
CA LEU A 125 11.08 7.19 -4.46
C LEU A 125 9.61 7.25 -4.91
N TYR A 126 8.87 6.20 -4.59
CA TYR A 126 7.45 6.06 -4.92
C TYR A 126 6.55 6.64 -3.82
N ASP A 127 5.51 7.35 -4.23
CA ASP A 127 4.49 7.92 -3.33
C ASP A 127 3.51 6.84 -2.87
N VAL A 128 3.16 5.93 -3.78
CA VAL A 128 2.18 4.88 -3.53
C VAL A 128 2.68 3.55 -4.04
N ILE A 129 2.53 2.50 -3.23
CA ILE A 129 2.68 1.12 -3.66
C ILE A 129 1.32 0.44 -3.54
N TYR A 130 0.87 -0.22 -4.61
CA TYR A 130 -0.26 -1.14 -4.55
C TYR A 130 0.22 -2.53 -4.97
N ILE A 131 -0.14 -3.56 -4.23
CA ILE A 131 0.12 -4.94 -4.64
C ILE A 131 -1.07 -5.86 -4.36
N ASP A 132 -1.24 -6.82 -5.26
CA ASP A 132 -2.21 -7.91 -5.18
C ASP A 132 -1.47 -9.26 -5.22
N PRO A 133 -0.80 -9.65 -4.12
CA PRO A 133 -0.05 -10.92 -4.07
C PRO A 133 -0.99 -12.13 -4.21
N PRO A 134 -0.47 -13.32 -4.56
CA PRO A 134 -1.27 -14.54 -4.55
C PRO A 134 -1.80 -14.83 -3.14
N TYR A 135 -3.08 -15.19 -3.00
CA TYR A 135 -3.74 -15.34 -1.69
C TYR A 135 -3.53 -16.71 -1.01
N ASN A 136 -2.81 -17.63 -1.64
CA ASN A 136 -2.55 -18.98 -1.11
C ASN A 136 -3.83 -19.81 -0.79
N THR A 137 -4.91 -19.64 -1.56
CA THR A 137 -6.20 -20.32 -1.34
C THR A 137 -6.19 -21.79 -1.79
N GLU A 138 -6.84 -22.69 -1.03
CA GLU A 138 -7.01 -24.12 -1.41
C GLU A 138 -7.73 -24.34 -2.76
N HIS A 139 -8.56 -23.40 -3.22
CA HIS A 139 -9.28 -23.53 -4.50
C HIS A 139 -8.39 -23.46 -5.75
N ALA A 140 -7.14 -23.00 -5.63
CA ALA A 140 -6.13 -23.13 -6.68
C ALA A 140 -5.61 -24.57 -6.86
N ALA A 141 -6.12 -25.54 -6.07
CA ALA A 141 -5.68 -26.94 -6.11
C ALA A 141 -5.98 -27.70 -7.41
N LYS A 142 -6.78 -27.17 -8.34
CA LYS A 142 -7.16 -27.88 -9.56
C LYS A 142 -6.34 -27.55 -10.82
N ASP A 143 -5.50 -26.52 -10.80
CA ASP A 143 -4.56 -26.28 -11.88
C ASP A 143 -3.13 -26.63 -11.43
N GLY A 144 -2.71 -27.85 -11.77
CA GLY A 144 -1.31 -28.24 -11.86
C GLY A 144 -0.60 -28.60 -10.55
N ASN A 145 -0.97 -29.70 -9.89
CA ASN A 145 -0.11 -30.33 -8.90
C ASN A 145 -0.45 -31.82 -8.72
N GLY A 146 0.15 -32.64 -9.57
CA GLY A 146 0.54 -33.99 -9.17
C GLY A 146 1.94 -33.94 -8.56
N VAL A 147 2.11 -34.67 -7.47
CA VAL A 147 3.38 -35.04 -6.80
C VAL A 147 3.87 -34.07 -5.72
N ALA A 148 3.43 -34.33 -4.50
CA ALA A 148 4.26 -34.19 -3.31
C ALA A 148 4.23 -35.53 -2.58
N ASP A 149 5.08 -36.47 -3.01
CA ASP A 149 5.51 -37.60 -2.17
C ASP A 149 6.81 -38.30 -2.65
N ASP A 150 7.73 -37.58 -3.31
CA ASP A 150 9.07 -38.12 -3.60
C ASP A 150 10.13 -37.47 -2.72
N LYS A 151 10.57 -38.24 -1.72
CA LYS A 151 11.62 -37.92 -0.74
C LYS A 151 13.06 -37.89 -1.31
N GLU A 152 13.26 -37.80 -2.62
CA GLU A 152 14.58 -38.07 -3.22
C GLU A 152 15.22 -36.99 -4.13
N ASN A 153 14.74 -35.73 -4.15
CA ASN A 153 15.51 -34.67 -4.85
C ASN A 153 15.58 -33.35 -4.06
N LYS A 154 16.62 -33.22 -3.23
CA LYS A 154 17.07 -31.95 -2.63
C LYS A 154 17.89 -31.14 -3.64
N GLU A 155 17.27 -30.69 -4.72
CA GLU A 155 17.80 -29.62 -5.57
C GLU A 155 16.98 -28.35 -5.31
N ASN A 156 17.63 -27.24 -4.97
CA ASN A 156 17.05 -25.95 -4.59
C ASN A 156 16.44 -25.19 -5.80
N LYS A 157 15.66 -25.89 -6.62
CA LYS A 157 15.09 -25.32 -7.85
C LYS A 157 14.25 -24.10 -7.52
N LYS A 158 14.58 -23.00 -8.19
CA LYS A 158 13.88 -21.72 -8.40
C LYS A 158 12.56 -21.58 -7.62
N PHE A 159 12.43 -20.51 -6.82
CA PHE A 159 11.15 -20.01 -6.29
C PHE A 159 10.25 -19.59 -7.47
N ILE A 160 9.72 -20.59 -8.16
CA ILE A 160 8.65 -20.50 -9.15
C ILE A 160 7.40 -20.12 -8.35
N TYR A 161 6.56 -19.25 -8.90
CA TYR A 161 5.20 -19.02 -8.41
C TYR A 161 4.48 -20.37 -8.38
N ARG A 162 4.57 -21.04 -7.23
CA ARG A 162 3.82 -22.24 -6.96
C ARG A 162 2.56 -21.74 -6.28
N ASP A 163 1.40 -21.94 -6.89
CA ASP A 163 0.10 -21.69 -6.24
C ASP A 163 -0.12 -22.52 -4.95
N LYS A 164 0.89 -23.29 -4.53
CA LYS A 164 0.98 -24.02 -3.28
C LYS A 164 2.25 -23.59 -2.54
N PHE A 165 2.16 -22.50 -1.77
CA PHE A 165 3.19 -22.19 -0.80
C PHE A 165 2.77 -22.75 0.56
N SER A 166 3.70 -23.38 1.28
CA SER A 166 3.53 -23.45 2.73
C SER A 166 3.42 -22.01 3.23
N ARG A 167 2.62 -21.77 4.27
CA ARG A 167 2.50 -20.43 4.87
C ARG A 167 3.87 -19.77 5.11
N ASN A 168 4.84 -20.55 5.58
CA ASN A 168 6.22 -20.09 5.77
C ASN A 168 6.89 -19.68 4.45
N GLY A 169 6.74 -20.48 3.38
CA GLY A 169 7.26 -20.12 2.06
C GLY A 169 6.64 -18.83 1.50
N TRP A 170 5.33 -18.66 1.67
CA TRP A 170 4.61 -17.46 1.24
C TRP A 170 5.07 -16.22 2.02
N LEU A 171 5.17 -16.34 3.35
CA LEU A 171 5.64 -15.27 4.22
C LEU A 171 7.09 -14.88 3.91
N ASN A 172 7.97 -15.85 3.65
CA ASN A 172 9.35 -15.56 3.26
C ASN A 172 9.42 -14.81 1.92
N MET A 173 8.65 -15.26 0.92
CA MET A 173 8.53 -14.56 -0.37
C MET A 173 8.05 -13.12 -0.18
N MET A 174 7.01 -12.91 0.64
CA MET A 174 6.47 -11.59 0.92
C MET A 174 7.45 -10.72 1.72
N GLN A 175 8.11 -11.26 2.75
CA GLN A 175 9.06 -10.53 3.58
C GLN A 175 10.18 -9.93 2.75
N GLU A 176 10.80 -10.74 1.89
CA GLU A 176 11.88 -10.33 1.01
C GLU A 176 11.47 -9.14 0.12
N ARG A 177 10.25 -9.16 -0.40
CA ARG A 177 9.72 -8.11 -1.30
C ARG A 177 9.28 -6.87 -0.52
N LEU A 178 8.61 -7.03 0.62
CA LEU A 178 8.14 -5.92 1.46
C LEU A 178 9.32 -5.12 2.03
N VAL A 179 10.43 -5.77 2.40
CA VAL A 179 11.65 -5.08 2.84
C VAL A 179 12.24 -4.22 1.71
N LEU A 180 12.22 -4.70 0.46
CA LEU A 180 12.66 -3.91 -0.70
C LEU A 180 11.65 -2.79 -1.02
N ALA A 181 10.36 -3.08 -0.96
CA ALA A 181 9.29 -2.10 -1.17
C ALA A 181 9.39 -0.93 -0.19
N ARG A 182 9.67 -1.19 1.09
CA ARG A 182 9.88 -0.13 2.09
C ARG A 182 11.05 0.79 1.75
N LYS A 183 12.12 0.28 1.12
CA LYS A 183 13.25 1.10 0.66
C LYS A 183 12.88 1.99 -0.53
N LEU A 184 11.97 1.53 -1.38
CA LEU A 184 11.49 2.26 -2.56
C LEU A 184 10.38 3.28 -2.24
N LEU A 185 9.76 3.21 -1.07
CA LEU A 185 8.68 4.08 -0.65
C LEU A 185 9.22 5.39 -0.05
N LYS A 186 8.58 6.53 -0.38
CA LYS A 186 8.85 7.84 0.26
C LYS A 186 8.51 7.80 1.76
N GLU A 187 9.08 8.72 2.54
CA GLU A 187 8.80 8.84 3.98
C GLU A 187 7.32 9.11 4.28
N ASP A 188 6.65 9.95 3.48
CA ASP A 188 5.21 10.20 3.52
C ASP A 188 4.40 9.23 2.62
N GLY A 189 5.06 8.22 2.05
CA GLY A 189 4.47 7.27 1.11
C GLY A 189 3.63 6.20 1.79
N VAL A 190 2.69 5.64 1.03
CA VAL A 190 1.69 4.67 1.51
C VAL A 190 1.74 3.39 0.68
N ILE A 191 1.64 2.24 1.33
CA ILE A 191 1.47 0.93 0.69
C ILE A 191 0.08 0.35 0.98
N PHE A 192 -0.54 -0.18 -0.06
CA PHE A 192 -1.81 -0.91 -0.03
C PHE A 192 -1.55 -2.36 -0.47
N VAL A 193 -1.98 -3.33 0.34
CA VAL A 193 -1.81 -4.76 0.03
C VAL A 193 -3.17 -5.45 0.09
N SER A 194 -3.66 -5.91 -1.07
CA SER A 194 -4.87 -6.74 -1.14
C SER A 194 -4.60 -8.14 -0.61
N ILE A 195 -5.54 -8.69 0.16
CA ILE A 195 -5.42 -10.03 0.76
C ILE A 195 -6.80 -10.58 1.13
N ASP A 196 -6.94 -11.91 1.21
CA ASP A 196 -8.12 -12.57 1.76
C ASP A 196 -7.89 -13.09 3.20
N ASP A 197 -8.88 -13.80 3.74
CA ASP A 197 -8.85 -14.33 5.09
C ASP A 197 -7.76 -15.39 5.35
N ASN A 198 -7.18 -16.03 4.33
CA ASN A 198 -6.21 -17.12 4.53
C ASN A 198 -4.89 -16.64 5.13
N GLU A 199 -4.41 -15.48 4.66
CA GLU A 199 -3.09 -14.95 5.03
C GLU A 199 -3.14 -13.55 5.66
N GLN A 200 -4.30 -12.89 5.73
CA GLN A 200 -4.43 -11.49 6.24
C GLN A 200 -3.78 -11.28 7.61
N ALA A 201 -4.02 -12.18 8.57
CA ALA A 201 -3.49 -12.03 9.93
C ALA A 201 -1.96 -12.18 9.95
N TYR A 202 -1.42 -13.12 9.19
CA TYR A 202 0.03 -13.37 9.13
C TYR A 202 0.76 -12.26 8.37
N LEU A 203 0.17 -11.79 7.27
CA LEU A 203 0.66 -10.64 6.52
C LEU A 203 0.66 -9.37 7.38
N LYS A 204 -0.40 -9.13 8.19
CA LYS A 204 -0.47 -7.98 9.10
C LYS A 204 0.72 -7.97 10.07
N VAL A 205 1.00 -9.10 10.72
CA VAL A 205 2.13 -9.20 11.65
C VAL A 205 3.47 -9.04 10.94
N LEU A 206 3.61 -9.59 9.73
CA LEU A 206 4.81 -9.40 8.93
C LEU A 206 5.00 -7.92 8.54
N MET A 207 3.92 -7.22 8.20
CA MET A 207 3.98 -5.79 7.88
C MET A 207 4.25 -4.94 9.12
N ASP A 208 3.81 -5.33 10.32
CA ASP A 208 4.21 -4.68 11.58
C ASP A 208 5.73 -4.77 11.80
N ASP A 209 6.36 -5.92 11.53
CA ASP A 209 7.81 -6.09 11.63
C ASP A 209 8.57 -5.27 10.58
N VAL A 210 8.06 -5.21 9.34
CA VAL A 210 8.74 -4.49 8.25
C VAL A 210 8.55 -2.98 8.33
N PHE A 211 7.33 -2.51 8.59
CA PHE A 211 6.96 -1.09 8.53
C PHE A 211 6.89 -0.40 9.90
N GLY A 212 6.83 -1.16 10.99
CA GLY A 212 6.52 -0.65 12.33
C GLY A 212 5.01 -0.64 12.58
N GLU A 213 4.58 -1.18 13.73
CA GLU A 213 3.17 -1.23 14.13
C GLU A 213 2.56 0.19 14.22
N GLU A 214 3.35 1.18 14.65
CA GLU A 214 2.96 2.58 14.75
C GLU A 214 2.63 3.22 13.39
N ASN A 215 3.06 2.60 12.29
CA ASN A 215 2.82 3.07 10.93
C ASN A 215 1.63 2.37 10.25
N PHE A 216 0.91 1.52 10.97
CA PHE A 216 -0.35 0.94 10.51
C PHE A 216 -1.42 2.03 10.38
N VAL A 217 -2.04 2.12 9.20
CA VAL A 217 -3.08 3.12 8.90
C VAL A 217 -4.46 2.53 9.13
N ALA A 218 -4.77 1.45 8.41
CA ALA A 218 -6.09 0.81 8.46
C ALA A 218 -6.06 -0.60 7.85
N ASN A 219 -7.03 -1.43 8.27
CA ASN A 219 -7.44 -2.62 7.54
C ASN A 219 -8.77 -2.30 6.86
N ILE A 220 -8.75 -2.07 5.55
CA ILE A 220 -9.95 -1.72 4.79
C ILE A 220 -10.67 -3.02 4.38
N THR A 221 -11.93 -3.15 4.75
CA THR A 221 -12.79 -4.25 4.33
C THR A 221 -13.49 -3.89 3.01
N TRP A 222 -13.18 -4.61 1.94
CA TRP A 222 -13.77 -4.39 0.64
C TRP A 222 -14.89 -5.40 0.36
N ILE A 223 -16.13 -4.92 0.17
CA ILE A 223 -17.26 -5.77 -0.21
C ILE A 223 -17.15 -6.11 -1.70
N LYS A 224 -16.56 -7.27 -2.01
CA LYS A 224 -16.28 -7.69 -3.39
C LYS A 224 -17.50 -8.21 -4.15
N LYS A 225 -18.57 -8.63 -3.47
CA LYS A 225 -19.81 -9.13 -4.09
C LYS A 225 -21.03 -8.95 -3.17
N VAL A 226 -22.22 -8.90 -3.76
CA VAL A 226 -23.50 -8.83 -3.03
C VAL A 226 -24.10 -10.22 -2.86
N GLY A 227 -24.40 -10.58 -1.62
CA GLY A 227 -25.17 -11.77 -1.28
C GLY A 227 -24.47 -13.10 -1.62
N PRO A 228 -25.10 -14.24 -1.26
CA PRO A 228 -24.65 -15.54 -1.74
C PRO A 228 -24.91 -15.63 -3.26
N GLY A 229 -23.87 -15.99 -4.03
CA GLY A 229 -24.07 -16.46 -5.40
C GLY A 229 -24.88 -17.77 -5.42
N SER A 230 -25.53 -18.07 -6.54
CA SER A 230 -26.39 -19.26 -6.72
C SER A 230 -25.71 -20.60 -6.39
N ASN A 231 -24.38 -20.68 -6.52
CA ASN A 231 -23.56 -21.85 -6.20
C ASN A 231 -22.68 -21.66 -4.95
N THR A 232 -23.05 -20.76 -4.03
CA THR A 232 -22.26 -20.57 -2.81
C THR A 232 -22.42 -21.79 -1.93
N SER A 233 -21.37 -22.62 -1.81
CA SER A 233 -21.27 -23.52 -0.66
C SER A 233 -21.17 -22.61 0.55
N THR A 234 -22.25 -22.51 1.33
CA THR A 234 -22.18 -21.79 2.59
C THR A 234 -21.40 -22.68 3.54
N ILE A 235 -20.07 -22.57 3.51
CA ILE A 235 -19.22 -23.13 4.55
C ILE A 235 -19.75 -22.52 5.87
N HIS A 236 -20.29 -23.36 6.74
CA HIS A 236 -20.89 -22.98 8.01
C HIS A 236 -22.05 -21.95 7.99
N LYS A 237 -22.82 -21.84 6.88
CA LYS A 237 -23.91 -20.83 6.75
C LYS A 237 -23.43 -19.36 6.80
N ILE A 238 -22.13 -19.11 6.57
CA ILE A 238 -21.56 -17.77 6.48
C ILE A 238 -21.12 -17.52 5.04
N VAL A 239 -21.48 -16.37 4.48
CA VAL A 239 -21.11 -15.98 3.11
C VAL A 239 -19.90 -15.07 3.16
N SER A 240 -18.76 -15.51 2.64
CA SER A 240 -17.58 -14.65 2.49
C SER A 240 -17.75 -13.74 1.26
N ASN A 241 -18.08 -12.48 1.55
CA ASN A 241 -18.32 -11.40 0.57
C ASN A 241 -17.25 -10.31 0.60
N CYS A 242 -16.30 -10.42 1.51
CA CYS A 242 -15.30 -9.39 1.73
C CYS A 242 -13.90 -9.89 1.37
N GLU A 243 -13.06 -8.96 0.98
CA GLU A 243 -11.61 -9.07 1.00
C GLU A 243 -11.04 -7.92 1.83
N TYR A 244 -9.75 -7.96 2.11
CA TYR A 244 -9.08 -6.99 2.96
C TYR A 244 -8.01 -6.25 2.17
N ILE A 245 -7.76 -5.01 2.57
CA ILE A 245 -6.65 -4.20 2.06
C ILE A 245 -5.92 -3.64 3.27
N LEU A 246 -4.73 -4.15 3.52
CA LEU A 246 -3.87 -3.62 4.57
C LEU A 246 -3.20 -2.34 4.09
N VAL A 247 -3.26 -1.30 4.92
CA VAL A 247 -2.71 0.02 4.60
C VAL A 247 -1.65 0.38 5.64
N TYR A 248 -0.44 0.66 5.16
CA TYR A 248 0.68 1.15 5.97
C TYR A 248 1.27 2.40 5.35
N SER A 249 1.72 3.32 6.19
CA SER A 249 2.62 4.40 5.77
C SER A 249 4.08 3.98 5.99
N LYS A 250 5.02 4.64 5.33
CA LYS A 250 6.43 4.52 5.75
C LYS A 250 6.67 5.22 7.08
N ASN A 251 6.12 6.43 7.23
CA ASN A 251 6.07 7.22 8.45
C ASN A 251 4.70 7.92 8.58
N LEU A 252 3.83 7.38 9.43
CA LEU A 252 2.46 7.87 9.59
C LEU A 252 2.38 9.32 10.12
N THR A 253 3.39 9.78 10.86
CA THR A 253 3.36 11.12 11.48
C THR A 253 3.39 12.27 10.48
N ILE A 254 3.86 12.01 9.26
CA ILE A 254 3.98 13.00 8.18
C ILE A 254 3.12 12.66 6.96
N SER A 255 2.51 11.47 6.92
CA SER A 255 1.61 11.07 5.83
C SER A 255 0.40 11.98 5.74
N ASN A 256 0.01 12.31 4.50
CA ASN A 256 -1.18 13.11 4.24
C ASN A 256 -2.22 12.31 3.45
N PHE A 257 -3.40 12.16 4.05
CA PHE A 257 -4.54 11.47 3.45
C PHE A 257 -5.58 12.47 2.96
N ASN A 258 -6.19 12.16 1.83
CA ASN A 258 -7.28 12.93 1.26
C ASN A 258 -8.61 12.55 1.92
N TYR A 259 -9.67 13.28 1.56
CA TYR A 259 -11.05 12.98 1.94
C TYR A 259 -11.95 12.88 0.71
N LYS A 260 -13.09 12.21 0.85
CA LYS A 260 -14.08 12.04 -0.22
C LYS A 260 -14.94 13.29 -0.33
N LYS A 261 -14.77 14.03 -1.42
CA LYS A 261 -15.67 15.14 -1.78
C LYS A 261 -17.05 14.61 -2.12
N HIS A 262 -18.09 15.32 -1.69
CA HIS A 262 -19.46 14.94 -2.03
C HIS A 262 -19.83 15.40 -3.44
N ASP A 263 -20.44 14.51 -4.21
CA ASP A 263 -21.10 14.88 -5.45
C ASP A 263 -22.38 15.70 -5.19
N GLN A 264 -22.95 16.26 -6.25
CA GLN A 264 -24.14 17.10 -6.18
C GLN A 264 -25.39 16.37 -5.66
N GLU A 265 -25.52 15.07 -5.93
CA GLU A 265 -26.66 14.29 -5.44
C GLU A 265 -26.57 14.07 -3.92
N LYS A 266 -25.38 13.71 -3.43
CA LYS A 266 -25.10 13.52 -2.01
C LYS A 266 -25.23 14.83 -1.25
N LEU A 267 -24.73 15.95 -1.79
CA LEU A 267 -24.92 17.28 -1.21
C LEU A 267 -26.41 17.62 -1.03
N LYS A 268 -27.23 17.38 -2.06
CA LYS A 268 -28.70 17.58 -1.96
C LYS A 268 -29.33 16.69 -0.89
N LYS A 269 -29.00 15.39 -0.86
CA LYS A 269 -29.49 14.44 0.16
C LYS A 269 -29.10 14.85 1.58
N LEU A 270 -27.92 15.45 1.75
CA LEU A 270 -27.43 15.95 3.04
C LEU A 270 -28.00 17.32 3.43
N GLY A 271 -28.87 17.91 2.61
CA GLY A 271 -29.57 19.17 2.91
C GLY A 271 -28.81 20.44 2.57
N TYR A 272 -27.77 20.38 1.72
CA TYR A 272 -27.12 21.57 1.17
C TYR A 272 -28.00 22.24 0.11
N THR A 273 -29.09 22.86 0.56
CA THR A 273 -30.12 23.45 -0.31
C THR A 273 -30.33 24.95 -0.07
N ASN A 274 -29.90 25.47 1.09
CA ASN A 274 -30.10 26.87 1.45
C ASN A 274 -29.09 27.76 0.73
N LYS A 275 -29.49 28.98 0.41
CA LYS A 275 -28.66 30.00 -0.25
C LYS A 275 -28.76 31.31 0.51
N ASP A 276 -27.67 32.05 0.55
CA ASP A 276 -27.64 33.41 1.06
C ASP A 276 -26.76 34.30 0.19
N LYS A 277 -26.46 35.51 0.67
CA LYS A 277 -25.64 36.49 -0.05
C LYS A 277 -24.23 36.00 -0.41
N TYR A 278 -23.74 34.91 0.21
CA TYR A 278 -22.43 34.33 -0.08
C TYR A 278 -22.49 33.15 -1.05
N PHE A 279 -23.65 32.83 -1.62
CA PHE A 279 -23.86 31.62 -2.42
C PHE A 279 -22.87 31.47 -3.58
N GLU A 280 -22.57 32.55 -4.31
CA GLU A 280 -21.66 32.51 -5.46
C GLU A 280 -20.22 32.11 -5.06
N GLU A 281 -19.79 32.47 -3.84
CA GLU A 281 -18.43 32.21 -3.35
C GLU A 281 -18.34 30.93 -2.51
N ARG A 282 -19.37 30.64 -1.71
CA ARG A 282 -19.36 29.58 -0.68
C ARG A 282 -20.21 28.36 -1.07
N GLY A 283 -21.06 28.50 -2.09
CA GLY A 283 -22.04 27.50 -2.49
C GLY A 283 -23.25 27.44 -1.55
N ALA A 284 -24.10 26.43 -1.75
CA ALA A 284 -25.24 26.20 -0.87
C ALA A 284 -24.79 25.78 0.53
N TYR A 285 -25.66 25.94 1.53
CA TYR A 285 -25.38 25.51 2.90
C TYR A 285 -26.49 24.66 3.50
N LYS A 286 -26.11 23.87 4.50
CA LYS A 286 -27.04 23.21 5.42
C LYS A 286 -26.90 23.77 6.84
N LEU A 287 -27.95 23.60 7.62
CA LEU A 287 -27.95 24.00 9.03
C LEU A 287 -27.66 22.82 9.93
N THR A 288 -26.81 23.05 10.92
CA THR A 288 -26.50 22.09 11.97
C THR A 288 -26.61 22.79 13.31
N ASP A 289 -27.09 22.09 14.34
CA ASP A 289 -27.25 22.72 15.66
C ASP A 289 -25.91 23.25 16.19
N LEU A 290 -25.93 24.46 16.78
CA LEU A 290 -24.76 25.00 17.47
C LEU A 290 -24.58 24.38 18.86
N PHE A 291 -25.52 23.55 19.32
CA PHE A 291 -25.48 22.93 20.65
C PHE A 291 -25.48 21.42 20.57
N ARG A 292 -25.09 20.78 21.67
CA ARG A 292 -25.19 19.35 21.88
C ARG A 292 -25.88 19.06 23.21
N PRO A 293 -26.71 18.00 23.30
CA PRO A 293 -27.26 17.58 24.57
C PRO A 293 -26.15 17.06 25.49
N SER A 294 -26.32 17.30 26.78
CA SER A 294 -25.45 16.79 27.82
C SER A 294 -25.86 15.36 28.22
N SER A 295 -24.90 14.48 28.45
CA SER A 295 -25.12 13.13 28.96
C SER A 295 -24.09 12.78 30.04
N SER A 296 -24.34 11.69 30.78
CA SER A 296 -23.41 11.18 31.80
C SER A 296 -22.12 10.59 31.23
N GLY A 297 -22.10 10.30 29.92
CA GLY A 297 -20.93 9.77 29.21
C GLY A 297 -20.08 10.88 28.59
N SER A 298 -20.13 10.98 27.26
CA SER A 298 -19.15 11.72 26.45
C SER A 298 -19.29 13.24 26.54
N PHE A 299 -20.52 13.76 26.57
CA PHE A 299 -20.77 15.20 26.50
C PHE A 299 -21.26 15.71 27.84
N LYS A 300 -20.34 15.93 28.78
CA LYS A 300 -20.67 16.55 30.07
C LYS A 300 -21.02 18.02 29.86
N TYR A 301 -21.95 18.51 30.68
CA TYR A 301 -22.29 19.92 30.71
C TYR A 301 -21.08 20.78 31.09
N GLN A 302 -20.90 21.91 30.41
CA GLN A 302 -19.86 22.90 30.70
C GLN A 302 -20.51 24.27 30.83
N GLU A 303 -20.36 24.88 32.01
CA GLU A 303 -20.97 26.18 32.34
C GLU A 303 -20.44 27.32 31.45
N SER A 304 -19.16 27.29 31.08
CA SER A 304 -18.56 28.25 30.16
C SER A 304 -19.14 28.23 28.74
N LEU A 305 -19.90 27.20 28.39
CA LEU A 305 -20.55 27.03 27.09
C LEU A 305 -22.08 27.19 27.17
N ASP A 306 -22.61 27.69 28.28
CA ASP A 306 -24.03 28.04 28.44
C ASP A 306 -24.15 29.55 28.70
N TYR A 307 -24.23 30.32 27.62
CA TYR A 307 -24.24 31.77 27.64
C TYR A 307 -25.43 32.32 26.83
N PRO A 308 -25.93 33.53 27.13
CA PRO A 308 -27.02 34.12 26.35
C PRO A 308 -26.54 34.53 24.95
N ILE A 309 -27.45 34.39 23.98
CA ILE A 309 -27.31 34.88 22.62
C ILE A 309 -28.42 35.90 22.34
N LYS A 310 -28.09 36.97 21.61
CA LYS A 310 -29.07 37.95 21.14
C LYS A 310 -29.90 37.37 20.00
N ALA A 311 -31.21 37.33 20.16
CA ALA A 311 -32.16 37.00 19.11
C ALA A 311 -32.32 38.16 18.11
N PRO A 312 -32.82 37.87 16.88
CA PRO A 312 -33.11 38.91 15.89
C PRO A 312 -34.10 39.99 16.35
N ASP A 313 -34.97 39.69 17.33
CA ASP A 313 -35.90 40.64 17.94
C ASP A 313 -35.27 41.51 19.06
N GLY A 314 -33.98 41.32 19.33
CA GLY A 314 -33.21 42.04 20.35
C GLY A 314 -33.24 41.41 21.74
N SER A 315 -34.09 40.39 21.97
CA SER A 315 -34.15 39.67 23.24
C SER A 315 -32.92 38.77 23.44
N ASP A 316 -32.61 38.42 24.69
CA ASP A 316 -31.62 37.38 24.99
C ASP A 316 -32.33 36.03 25.12
N PHE A 317 -31.71 34.98 24.58
CA PHE A 317 -32.17 33.61 24.77
C PHE A 317 -31.03 32.68 25.20
N TYR A 318 -31.43 31.66 25.96
CA TYR A 318 -30.60 30.53 26.38
C TYR A 318 -31.03 29.27 25.63
N LEU A 319 -30.24 28.20 25.75
CA LEU A 319 -30.59 26.91 25.17
C LEU A 319 -31.93 26.41 25.72
N HIS A 320 -32.89 26.20 24.82
CA HIS A 320 -34.24 25.76 25.19
C HIS A 320 -34.25 24.46 26.00
N VAL A 321 -33.30 23.54 25.74
CA VAL A 321 -33.17 22.29 26.50
C VAL A 321 -32.84 22.55 27.98
N ASN A 322 -32.11 23.62 28.31
CA ASN A 322 -31.80 23.99 29.69
C ASN A 322 -32.96 24.71 30.39
N LEU A 323 -33.89 25.30 29.63
CA LEU A 323 -35.15 25.83 30.17
C LEU A 323 -36.09 24.70 30.62
N ILE A 324 -36.08 23.57 29.90
CA ILE A 324 -36.90 22.40 30.22
C ILE A 324 -36.24 21.59 31.34
N LYS A 325 -34.94 21.32 31.21
CA LYS A 325 -34.16 20.56 32.18
C LYS A 325 -32.78 21.21 32.33
N PRO A 326 -32.50 21.89 33.46
CA PRO A 326 -31.23 22.57 33.67
C PRO A 326 -30.01 21.67 33.39
N LYS A 327 -28.97 22.24 32.79
CA LYS A 327 -27.70 21.58 32.47
C LYS A 327 -27.81 20.36 31.53
N SER A 328 -28.83 20.34 30.67
CA SER A 328 -29.08 19.26 29.69
C SER A 328 -28.50 19.51 28.31
N GLY A 329 -27.83 20.63 28.09
CA GLY A 329 -27.07 20.90 26.87
C GLY A 329 -26.12 22.07 27.06
N CYS A 330 -25.17 22.20 26.12
CA CYS A 330 -24.28 23.36 26.03
C CYS A 330 -23.97 23.65 24.55
N TYR A 331 -23.56 24.87 24.25
CA TYR A 331 -23.07 25.22 22.93
C TYR A 331 -21.78 24.47 22.62
N THR A 332 -21.50 24.31 21.32
CA THR A 332 -20.28 23.66 20.84
C THR A 332 -19.13 24.63 20.65
N TRP A 333 -19.40 25.94 20.65
CA TRP A 333 -18.43 27.03 20.53
C TRP A 333 -18.48 27.92 21.79
N SER A 334 -17.34 28.51 22.15
CA SER A 334 -17.29 29.59 23.15
C SER A 334 -18.03 30.82 22.64
N LYS A 335 -18.29 31.79 23.52
CA LYS A 335 -18.94 33.05 23.15
C LYS A 335 -18.17 33.80 22.06
N ASP A 336 -16.85 33.93 22.22
CA ASP A 336 -15.99 34.65 21.27
C ASP A 336 -16.01 33.98 19.88
N THR A 337 -15.89 32.66 19.84
CA THR A 337 -15.94 31.90 18.58
C THR A 337 -17.33 31.96 17.94
N PHE A 338 -18.40 31.98 18.73
CA PHE A 338 -19.75 32.24 18.23
C PHE A 338 -19.86 33.63 17.62
N ASP A 339 -19.39 34.66 18.32
CA ASP A 339 -19.48 36.05 17.85
C ASP A 339 -18.67 36.22 16.55
N LYS A 340 -17.48 35.61 16.45
CA LYS A 340 -16.70 35.58 15.20
C LYS A 340 -17.40 34.81 14.08
N GLY A 341 -17.94 33.63 14.37
CA GLY A 341 -18.70 32.85 13.40
C GLY A 341 -19.93 33.61 12.89
N ASN A 342 -20.59 34.38 13.77
CA ASN A 342 -21.73 35.23 13.43
C ASN A 342 -21.31 36.41 12.54
N GLU A 343 -20.24 37.12 12.91
CA GLU A 343 -19.62 38.19 12.11
C GLU A 343 -19.30 37.71 10.69
N LEU A 344 -18.71 36.52 10.56
CA LEU A 344 -18.31 35.94 9.28
C LEU A 344 -19.49 35.30 8.50
N GLY A 345 -20.70 35.30 9.06
CA GLY A 345 -21.91 34.80 8.40
C GLY A 345 -22.07 33.28 8.41
N PHE A 346 -21.51 32.59 9.40
CA PHE A 346 -21.64 31.15 9.63
C PHE A 346 -22.72 30.79 10.66
N ILE A 347 -23.48 31.76 11.16
CA ILE A 347 -24.57 31.54 12.11
C ILE A 347 -25.91 31.88 11.45
N GLU A 348 -26.93 31.10 11.74
CA GLU A 348 -28.33 31.42 11.50
C GLU A 348 -29.11 31.28 12.81
N ILE A 349 -29.84 32.32 13.21
CA ILE A 349 -30.70 32.29 14.39
C ILE A 349 -32.16 32.31 13.94
N LYS A 350 -32.93 31.29 14.33
CA LYS A 350 -34.36 31.21 14.05
C LYS A 350 -35.11 30.44 15.13
N LYS A 351 -36.43 30.54 15.11
CA LYS A 351 -37.28 29.72 15.98
C LYS A 351 -37.28 28.27 15.50
N ASN A 352 -37.14 27.34 16.44
CA ASN A 352 -37.34 25.91 16.19
C ASN A 352 -38.84 25.59 16.10
N ASN A 353 -39.18 24.32 15.80
CA ASN A 353 -40.57 23.89 15.65
C ASN A 353 -41.43 24.08 16.92
N SER A 354 -40.80 24.17 18.09
CA SER A 354 -41.44 24.42 19.38
C SER A 354 -41.52 25.91 19.73
N GLY A 355 -41.12 26.81 18.82
CA GLY A 355 -41.20 28.26 18.99
C GLY A 355 -40.05 28.92 19.75
N TYR A 356 -39.06 28.14 20.21
CA TYR A 356 -37.89 28.69 20.92
C TYR A 356 -36.83 29.20 19.94
N TRP A 357 -36.21 30.33 20.26
CA TRP A 357 -35.03 30.80 19.54
C TRP A 357 -33.88 29.78 19.64
N GLN A 358 -33.20 29.54 18.52
CA GLN A 358 -32.09 28.61 18.42
C GLN A 358 -31.06 29.12 17.42
N ALA A 359 -29.78 28.97 17.78
CA ALA A 359 -28.66 29.23 16.88
C ALA A 359 -28.21 27.95 16.17
N TYR A 360 -27.98 28.07 14.87
CA TYR A 360 -27.49 27.04 13.98
C TYR A 360 -26.19 27.48 13.33
N ARG A 361 -25.30 26.51 13.08
CA ARG A 361 -24.12 26.68 12.24
C ARG A 361 -24.51 26.42 10.79
N LYS A 362 -24.09 27.32 9.90
CA LYS A 362 -24.12 27.11 8.45
C LYS A 362 -22.89 26.32 8.04
N GLN A 363 -23.10 25.18 7.39
CA GLN A 363 -22.05 24.40 6.75
C GLN A 363 -22.18 24.59 5.24
N TYR A 364 -21.20 25.25 4.62
CA TYR A 364 -21.20 25.58 3.20
C TYR A 364 -20.53 24.49 2.35
N GLN A 365 -20.79 24.51 1.04
CA GLN A 365 -20.27 23.54 0.08
C GLN A 365 -18.77 23.69 -0.21
N TYR A 366 -18.25 24.91 -0.24
CA TYR A 366 -16.86 25.16 -0.69
C TYR A 366 -15.94 25.71 0.40
N VAL A 367 -16.50 26.12 1.54
CA VAL A 367 -15.75 26.69 2.65
C VAL A 367 -16.27 26.21 4.00
N LYS A 368 -15.41 26.30 5.01
CA LYS A 368 -15.71 25.99 6.41
C LYS A 368 -15.16 27.08 7.31
N PHE A 369 -15.82 27.30 8.44
CA PHE A 369 -15.27 28.10 9.51
C PHE A 369 -14.44 27.21 10.44
N SER A 370 -13.15 27.54 10.63
CA SER A 370 -12.27 26.91 11.62
C SER A 370 -12.52 27.56 12.97
N PRO A 371 -13.12 26.87 13.96
CA PRO A 371 -13.35 27.44 15.29
C PRO A 371 -12.05 27.67 16.06
N LYS A 372 -11.01 26.88 15.75
CA LYS A 372 -9.70 26.96 16.41
C LYS A 372 -8.90 28.19 15.97
N ASP A 373 -8.94 28.48 14.66
CA ASP A 373 -8.18 29.58 14.07
C ASP A 373 -9.05 30.81 13.79
N GLU A 374 -10.35 30.72 14.08
CA GLU A 374 -11.35 31.78 13.94
C GLU A 374 -11.40 32.41 12.54
N LYS A 375 -11.16 31.59 11.50
CA LYS A 375 -11.06 32.00 10.10
C LYS A 375 -11.83 31.10 9.15
N ILE A 376 -12.06 31.60 7.94
CA ILE A 376 -12.62 30.83 6.83
C ILE A 376 -11.50 30.04 6.16
N ILE A 377 -11.74 28.75 5.93
CA ILE A 377 -10.85 27.85 5.18
C ILE A 377 -11.58 27.34 3.94
N TYR A 378 -10.87 27.25 2.82
CA TYR A 378 -11.38 26.62 1.61
C TYR A 378 -11.25 25.09 1.75
N GLU A 379 -12.38 24.43 1.93
CA GLU A 379 -12.50 22.98 2.13
C GLU A 379 -13.86 22.59 1.56
N VAL A 380 -13.84 21.79 0.49
CA VAL A 380 -15.08 21.36 -0.16
C VAL A 380 -15.77 20.35 0.75
N ALA A 381 -17.09 20.45 0.87
CA ALA A 381 -17.90 19.53 1.66
C ALA A 381 -17.64 18.08 1.24
N GLY A 382 -17.27 17.27 2.23
CA GLY A 382 -16.86 15.90 2.06
C GLY A 382 -16.89 15.13 3.37
N GLN A 383 -16.36 13.92 3.33
CA GLN A 383 -16.20 13.04 4.49
C GLN A 383 -14.88 12.29 4.40
N ASP A 384 -14.38 11.87 5.56
CA ASP A 384 -13.21 11.00 5.62
C ASP A 384 -13.50 9.64 4.97
N TYR A 385 -12.43 8.96 4.54
CA TYR A 385 -12.54 7.59 4.07
C TYR A 385 -12.83 6.66 5.24
N GLU A 386 -13.76 5.73 5.04
CA GLU A 386 -14.07 4.67 6.00
C GLU A 386 -13.18 3.45 5.72
N ASN A 387 -12.94 2.65 6.76
CA ASN A 387 -12.23 1.38 6.64
C ASN A 387 -13.13 0.24 6.09
N TYR A 388 -14.22 0.59 5.40
CA TYR A 388 -15.03 -0.34 4.62
C TYR A 388 -15.42 0.30 3.28
N ILE A 389 -15.42 -0.50 2.21
CA ILE A 389 -15.80 -0.07 0.87
C ILE A 389 -17.09 -0.78 0.48
N ASP A 390 -18.19 -0.02 0.47
CA ASP A 390 -19.53 -0.44 0.00
C ASP A 390 -20.05 0.48 -1.14
N GLU A 391 -19.15 0.90 -2.04
CA GLU A 391 -19.48 1.81 -3.14
C GLU A 391 -19.86 1.09 -4.43
N LYS A 392 -20.38 -0.14 -4.32
CA LYS A 392 -20.69 -1.03 -5.47
C LYS A 392 -19.51 -1.26 -6.42
N ILE A 393 -18.30 -1.24 -5.87
CA ILE A 393 -17.07 -1.62 -6.57
C ILE A 393 -16.92 -3.13 -6.40
N PHE A 394 -17.54 -3.94 -7.26
CA PHE A 394 -17.50 -5.41 -7.11
C PHE A 394 -16.42 -6.04 -7.98
N SER A 395 -15.91 -7.20 -7.59
CA SER A 395 -14.88 -7.94 -8.36
C SER A 395 -15.34 -8.30 -9.78
N GLN A 396 -16.65 -8.46 -9.99
CA GLN A 396 -17.25 -8.71 -11.31
C GLN A 396 -16.98 -7.59 -12.32
N LYS A 397 -16.77 -6.35 -11.86
CA LYS A 397 -16.41 -5.23 -12.73
C LYS A 397 -15.07 -5.48 -13.42
N GLY A 398 -14.06 -5.96 -12.69
CA GLY A 398 -12.76 -6.29 -13.27
C GLY A 398 -12.87 -7.34 -14.39
N GLY A 399 -13.70 -8.37 -14.21
CA GLY A 399 -13.95 -9.35 -15.26
C GLY A 399 -14.68 -8.76 -16.48
N SER A 400 -15.57 -7.80 -16.26
CA SER A 400 -16.28 -7.09 -17.34
C SER A 400 -15.33 -6.20 -18.15
N GLU A 401 -14.42 -5.49 -17.48
CA GLU A 401 -13.35 -4.71 -18.15
C GLU A 401 -12.46 -5.60 -19.03
N MET A 402 -12.12 -6.82 -18.58
CA MET A 402 -11.35 -7.75 -19.40
C MET A 402 -12.11 -8.17 -20.67
N ILE A 403 -13.41 -8.42 -20.56
CA ILE A 403 -14.26 -8.69 -21.74
C ILE A 403 -14.28 -7.50 -22.68
N GLU A 404 -14.39 -6.28 -22.17
CA GLU A 404 -14.45 -5.08 -23.00
C GLU A 404 -13.14 -4.81 -23.76
N ILE A 405 -12.00 -5.12 -23.13
CA ILE A 405 -10.68 -4.87 -23.69
C ILE A 405 -10.24 -6.04 -24.61
N PHE A 406 -10.49 -7.28 -24.23
CA PHE A 406 -9.98 -8.47 -24.92
C PHE A 406 -11.04 -9.23 -25.72
N SER A 407 -12.33 -8.93 -25.54
CA SER A 407 -13.45 -9.76 -26.03
C SER A 407 -13.43 -11.20 -25.52
N ASP A 408 -12.70 -11.47 -24.43
CA ASP A 408 -12.61 -12.78 -23.79
C ASP A 408 -12.66 -12.62 -22.25
N LYS A 409 -13.64 -13.28 -21.64
CA LYS A 409 -13.85 -13.29 -20.19
C LYS A 409 -12.83 -14.14 -19.44
N ASN A 410 -12.29 -15.17 -20.08
CA ASN A 410 -11.47 -16.18 -19.44
C ASN A 410 -9.97 -15.91 -19.62
N ILE A 411 -9.61 -14.81 -20.28
CA ILE A 411 -8.23 -14.47 -20.62
C ILE A 411 -7.36 -14.21 -19.38
N PHE A 412 -7.96 -13.75 -18.29
CA PHE A 412 -7.27 -13.55 -17.01
C PHE A 412 -8.23 -13.80 -15.85
N ALA A 413 -7.79 -14.61 -14.89
CA ALA A 413 -8.60 -14.94 -13.72
C ALA A 413 -8.49 -13.83 -12.66
N PHE A 414 -9.64 -13.43 -12.10
CA PHE A 414 -9.73 -12.54 -10.92
C PHE A 414 -9.03 -11.17 -11.04
N PRO A 415 -9.16 -10.43 -12.16
CA PRO A 415 -8.63 -9.06 -12.25
C PRO A 415 -9.29 -8.14 -11.21
N LYS A 416 -8.49 -7.28 -10.56
CA LYS A 416 -9.02 -6.22 -9.70
C LYS A 416 -9.72 -5.15 -10.56
N PRO A 417 -10.86 -4.57 -10.11
CA PRO A 417 -11.53 -3.49 -10.84
C PRO A 417 -10.69 -2.20 -10.87
N VAL A 418 -10.72 -1.46 -11.99
CA VAL A 418 -10.05 -0.15 -12.10
C VAL A 418 -10.57 0.83 -11.06
N ASP A 419 -11.89 0.85 -10.82
CA ASP A 419 -12.53 1.70 -9.81
C ASP A 419 -11.95 1.49 -8.40
N LEU A 420 -11.57 0.27 -8.05
CA LEU A 420 -10.96 -0.02 -6.74
C LEU A 420 -9.61 0.66 -6.62
N ILE A 421 -8.75 0.52 -7.62
CA ILE A 421 -7.41 1.13 -7.59
C ILE A 421 -7.52 2.65 -7.63
N LYS A 422 -8.45 3.20 -8.43
CA LYS A 422 -8.74 4.64 -8.43
C LYS A 422 -9.18 5.15 -7.06
N TYR A 423 -10.03 4.39 -6.37
CA TYR A 423 -10.47 4.71 -5.02
C TYR A 423 -9.27 4.78 -4.05
N LEU A 424 -8.39 3.78 -4.08
CA LEU A 424 -7.20 3.73 -3.23
C LEU A 424 -6.20 4.85 -3.56
N LEU A 425 -5.93 5.11 -4.84
CA LEU A 425 -5.04 6.20 -5.26
C LEU A 425 -5.57 7.57 -4.83
N ASN A 426 -6.89 7.76 -4.79
CA ASN A 426 -7.50 9.02 -4.34
C ASN A 426 -7.43 9.24 -2.82
N ILE A 427 -7.18 8.18 -2.03
CA ILE A 427 -6.86 8.30 -0.59
C ILE A 427 -5.54 9.07 -0.41
N CYS A 428 -4.61 8.97 -1.36
CA CYS A 428 -3.37 9.75 -1.38
C CYS A 428 -3.60 11.06 -2.14
N ALA A 429 -3.38 12.21 -1.50
CA ALA A 429 -3.68 13.54 -2.07
C ALA A 429 -2.64 14.05 -3.09
N ASN A 430 -2.03 13.17 -3.90
CA ASN A 430 -0.95 13.55 -4.82
C ASN A 430 -1.30 13.24 -6.29
N LYS A 431 -1.59 14.30 -7.06
CA LYS A 431 -1.86 14.23 -8.52
C LYS A 431 -0.62 14.00 -9.38
N ASN A 432 0.57 14.03 -8.80
CA ASN A 432 1.85 13.77 -9.47
C ASN A 432 2.53 12.52 -8.86
N ALA A 433 1.75 11.65 -8.22
CA ALA A 433 2.26 10.48 -7.53
C ALA A 433 3.00 9.52 -8.48
N ARG A 434 4.14 9.01 -8.02
CA ARG A 434 4.80 7.83 -8.57
C ARG A 434 4.21 6.59 -7.94
N VAL A 435 3.56 5.76 -8.75
CA VAL A 435 2.87 4.54 -8.31
C VAL A 435 3.66 3.30 -8.72
N LEU A 436 3.93 2.40 -7.77
CA LEU A 436 4.58 1.13 -8.05
C LEU A 436 3.62 -0.02 -7.74
N ASP A 437 3.56 -0.99 -8.66
CA ASP A 437 2.88 -2.25 -8.46
C ASP A 437 3.77 -3.39 -8.97
N PHE A 438 4.29 -4.18 -8.05
CA PHE A 438 5.19 -5.29 -8.35
C PHE A 438 4.52 -6.67 -8.30
N PHE A 439 3.19 -6.67 -8.30
CA PHE A 439 2.33 -7.84 -8.52
C PHE A 439 1.25 -7.48 -9.56
N ALA A 440 1.68 -6.89 -10.69
CA ALA A 440 0.75 -6.13 -11.53
C ALA A 440 -0.34 -6.97 -12.22
N GLY A 441 -0.11 -8.27 -12.40
CA GLY A 441 -1.07 -9.21 -12.97
C GLY A 441 -1.65 -8.68 -14.30
N SER A 442 -2.96 -8.45 -14.36
CA SER A 442 -3.62 -7.90 -15.56
C SER A 442 -3.27 -6.45 -15.92
N GLY A 443 -2.55 -5.69 -15.08
CA GLY A 443 -2.18 -4.29 -15.35
C GLY A 443 -3.25 -3.26 -14.96
N THR A 444 -4.17 -3.62 -14.06
CA THR A 444 -5.24 -2.73 -13.55
C THR A 444 -4.67 -1.41 -13.01
N THR A 445 -3.55 -1.45 -12.28
CA THR A 445 -2.97 -0.26 -11.64
C THR A 445 -2.57 0.81 -12.64
N ALA A 446 -1.91 0.43 -13.75
CA ALA A 446 -1.55 1.40 -14.78
C ALA A 446 -2.77 1.95 -15.52
N HIS A 447 -3.80 1.12 -15.77
CA HIS A 447 -5.07 1.61 -16.32
C HIS A 447 -5.69 2.67 -15.39
N ALA A 448 -5.79 2.39 -14.08
CA ALA A 448 -6.32 3.36 -13.12
C ALA A 448 -5.53 4.67 -13.08
N VAL A 449 -4.19 4.61 -13.17
CA VAL A 449 -3.32 5.78 -13.24
C VAL A 449 -3.59 6.60 -14.49
N MET A 450 -3.63 5.96 -15.67
CA MET A 450 -3.92 6.64 -16.94
C MET A 450 -5.30 7.32 -16.90
N GLN A 451 -6.31 6.60 -16.42
CA GLN A 451 -7.67 7.12 -16.33
C GLN A 451 -7.77 8.32 -15.38
N LEU A 452 -7.18 8.25 -14.18
CA LEU A 452 -7.18 9.37 -13.23
C LEU A 452 -6.52 10.61 -13.82
N ASN A 453 -5.38 10.46 -14.51
CA ASN A 453 -4.72 11.60 -15.15
C ASN A 453 -5.61 12.27 -16.19
N CYS A 454 -6.37 11.50 -16.97
CA CYS A 454 -7.33 12.04 -17.93
C CYS A 454 -8.54 12.71 -17.25
N GLU A 455 -9.02 12.17 -16.14
CA GLU A 455 -10.18 12.69 -15.40
C GLU A 455 -9.88 13.97 -14.62
N ASP A 456 -8.71 14.03 -13.97
CA ASP A 456 -8.39 15.09 -13.01
C ASP A 456 -7.23 16.01 -13.41
N GLY A 457 -6.67 15.80 -14.61
CA GLY A 457 -5.53 16.56 -15.15
C GLY A 457 -4.23 16.30 -14.41
N GLY A 458 -4.11 15.18 -13.69
CA GLY A 458 -2.90 14.79 -12.98
C GLY A 458 -1.77 14.31 -13.90
N ASN A 459 -0.58 14.19 -13.33
CA ASN A 459 0.64 13.72 -13.98
C ASN A 459 1.25 12.52 -13.23
N ARG A 460 0.39 11.64 -12.71
CA ARG A 460 0.84 10.42 -12.01
C ARG A 460 1.60 9.52 -12.99
N THR A 461 2.65 8.88 -12.52
CA THR A 461 3.41 7.89 -13.32
C THR A 461 3.32 6.52 -12.68
N PHE A 462 3.35 5.45 -13.48
CA PHE A 462 3.36 4.08 -12.96
C PHE A 462 4.65 3.33 -13.31
N THR A 463 5.04 2.43 -12.41
CA THR A 463 5.99 1.33 -12.65
C THR A 463 5.28 0.03 -12.33
N LEU A 464 5.07 -0.82 -13.34
CA LEU A 464 4.53 -2.16 -13.15
C LEU A 464 5.65 -3.19 -13.19
N VAL A 465 5.56 -4.22 -12.35
CA VAL A 465 6.35 -5.45 -12.48
C VAL A 465 5.41 -6.64 -12.48
N THR A 466 5.61 -7.52 -13.44
CA THR A 466 4.89 -8.80 -13.55
C THR A 466 5.78 -9.84 -14.19
N ASN A 467 5.59 -11.11 -13.83
CA ASN A 467 6.28 -12.20 -14.53
C ASN A 467 5.58 -12.48 -15.89
N ASN A 468 6.21 -13.29 -16.74
CA ASN A 468 5.59 -13.76 -17.99
C ASN A 468 5.12 -15.22 -17.91
N GLU A 469 4.86 -15.73 -16.71
CA GLU A 469 4.26 -17.06 -16.58
C GLU A 469 2.88 -17.06 -17.22
N ASN A 470 2.50 -18.16 -17.87
CA ASN A 470 1.23 -18.28 -18.60
C ASN A 470 0.95 -17.12 -19.58
N ASN A 471 2.01 -16.48 -20.11
CA ASN A 471 1.92 -15.33 -20.99
C ASN A 471 1.22 -14.10 -20.36
N ILE A 472 1.23 -13.96 -19.03
CA ILE A 472 0.61 -12.84 -18.33
C ILE A 472 1.26 -11.51 -18.74
N GLY A 473 2.58 -11.38 -18.58
CA GLY A 473 3.28 -10.12 -18.86
C GLY A 473 3.08 -9.60 -20.28
N TYR A 474 3.27 -10.44 -21.29
CA TYR A 474 3.15 -10.03 -22.70
C TYR A 474 1.74 -10.14 -23.26
N GLY A 475 1.05 -11.25 -23.02
CA GLY A 475 -0.27 -11.51 -23.59
C GLY A 475 -1.41 -10.76 -22.91
N ILE A 476 -1.23 -10.39 -21.64
CA ILE A 476 -2.29 -9.75 -20.84
C ILE A 476 -1.89 -8.33 -20.45
N THR A 477 -0.84 -8.16 -19.64
CA THR A 477 -0.48 -6.84 -19.09
C THR A 477 -0.08 -5.88 -20.21
N TYR A 478 0.90 -6.25 -21.02
CA TYR A 478 1.35 -5.44 -22.15
C TYR A 478 0.21 -5.19 -23.14
N GLU A 479 -0.53 -6.23 -23.55
CA GLU A 479 -1.62 -6.10 -24.50
C GLU A 479 -2.74 -5.19 -23.99
N ARG A 480 -3.12 -5.28 -22.69
CA ARG A 480 -4.10 -4.37 -22.06
C ARG A 480 -3.62 -2.92 -22.18
N LEU A 481 -2.37 -2.65 -21.79
CA LEU A 481 -1.82 -1.30 -21.83
C LEU A 481 -1.66 -0.78 -23.25
N TYR A 482 -1.22 -1.61 -24.19
CA TYR A 482 -1.14 -1.26 -25.60
C TYR A 482 -2.52 -0.85 -26.14
N ARG A 483 -3.55 -1.68 -25.90
CA ARG A 483 -4.93 -1.43 -26.35
C ARG A 483 -5.48 -0.10 -25.86
N ILE A 484 -5.46 0.13 -24.55
CA ILE A 484 -6.02 1.36 -23.97
C ILE A 484 -5.18 2.60 -24.30
N THR A 485 -3.90 2.44 -24.63
CA THR A 485 -3.02 3.55 -25.04
C THR A 485 -3.24 3.92 -26.51
N GLN A 486 -3.22 2.94 -27.41
CA GLN A 486 -3.22 3.13 -28.87
C GLN A 486 -4.62 3.09 -29.49
N GLY A 487 -5.61 2.56 -28.79
CA GLY A 487 -6.96 2.40 -29.31
C GLY A 487 -7.14 1.25 -30.28
N LYS A 488 -6.23 0.27 -30.26
CA LYS A 488 -6.30 -0.96 -31.05
C LYS A 488 -5.44 -2.06 -30.42
N GLY A 489 -5.77 -3.32 -30.70
CA GLY A 489 -4.92 -4.45 -30.34
C GLY A 489 -3.62 -4.50 -31.14
N THR A 490 -2.66 -5.29 -30.68
CA THR A 490 -1.35 -5.43 -31.37
C THR A 490 -1.47 -6.04 -32.76
N ASN A 491 -2.56 -6.77 -33.06
CA ASN A 491 -2.87 -7.24 -34.41
C ASN A 491 -3.86 -6.32 -35.15
N ASN A 492 -3.98 -5.06 -34.71
CA ASN A 492 -4.93 -4.04 -35.20
C ASN A 492 -6.41 -4.39 -34.95
N GLU A 493 -6.72 -5.16 -33.92
CA GLU A 493 -8.11 -5.46 -33.57
C GLU A 493 -8.82 -4.24 -32.93
N THR A 494 -10.10 -4.04 -33.25
CA THR A 494 -11.01 -3.17 -32.49
C THR A 494 -11.60 -3.91 -31.30
N PHE A 495 -12.02 -3.19 -30.26
CA PHE A 495 -12.54 -3.79 -29.03
C PHE A 495 -13.57 -2.88 -28.37
N LYS A 496 -14.49 -3.49 -27.59
CA LYS A 496 -15.72 -2.86 -27.11
C LYS A 496 -15.49 -1.66 -26.18
N TRP A 497 -14.38 -1.65 -25.43
CA TRP A 497 -14.03 -0.54 -24.55
C TRP A 497 -13.99 0.83 -25.27
N LEU A 498 -13.70 0.85 -26.58
CA LEU A 498 -13.69 2.06 -27.41
C LEU A 498 -15.08 2.67 -27.68
N ASP A 499 -16.15 1.93 -27.42
CA ASP A 499 -17.53 2.41 -27.61
C ASP A 499 -17.83 3.58 -26.66
N GLU A 500 -17.24 3.57 -25.47
CA GLU A 500 -17.47 4.55 -24.41
C GLU A 500 -16.21 5.35 -24.03
N ASN A 501 -15.03 4.91 -24.48
CA ASN A 501 -13.75 5.49 -24.08
C ASN A 501 -12.90 5.91 -25.29
N LYS A 502 -12.02 6.89 -25.06
CA LYS A 502 -10.98 7.28 -26.02
C LYS A 502 -9.64 6.71 -25.58
N PRO A 503 -8.73 6.40 -26.51
CA PRO A 503 -7.37 5.99 -26.17
C PRO A 503 -6.70 7.05 -25.29
N TYR A 504 -5.99 6.59 -24.26
CA TYR A 504 -5.38 7.51 -23.30
C TYR A 504 -4.17 8.27 -23.87
N ASP A 505 -3.54 7.79 -24.95
CA ASP A 505 -2.34 8.41 -25.54
C ASP A 505 -1.17 8.60 -24.54
N ILE A 506 -1.14 7.79 -23.47
CA ILE A 506 -0.11 7.79 -22.42
C ILE A 506 0.87 6.64 -22.66
N GLY A 507 2.08 6.97 -23.11
CA GLY A 507 3.12 5.98 -23.43
C GLY A 507 3.77 5.33 -22.22
N PHE A 508 4.50 4.24 -22.46
CA PHE A 508 5.31 3.54 -21.47
C PHE A 508 6.48 2.80 -22.13
N ASP A 509 7.58 2.70 -21.40
CA ASP A 509 8.73 1.90 -21.80
C ASP A 509 8.62 0.47 -21.24
N LEU A 510 8.92 -0.53 -22.07
CA LEU A 510 8.96 -1.94 -21.65
C LEU A 510 10.40 -2.36 -21.38
N TYR A 511 10.63 -3.04 -20.25
CA TYR A 511 11.91 -3.63 -19.89
C TYR A 511 11.75 -5.11 -19.54
N ASP A 512 12.71 -5.92 -19.96
CA ASP A 512 12.83 -7.32 -19.56
C ASP A 512 13.91 -7.46 -18.48
N VAL A 513 13.63 -8.25 -17.43
CA VAL A 513 14.66 -8.66 -16.46
C VAL A 513 15.57 -9.68 -17.15
N GLN A 514 16.84 -9.32 -17.29
CA GLN A 514 17.89 -10.17 -17.83
C GLN A 514 18.81 -10.64 -16.71
N GLN A 515 19.36 -11.85 -16.85
CA GLN A 515 20.28 -12.47 -15.90
C GLN A 515 21.61 -12.77 -16.59
N ILE A 516 22.72 -12.53 -15.88
CA ILE A 516 24.07 -12.87 -16.34
C ILE A 516 24.84 -13.54 -15.21
N ASP A 517 25.49 -14.67 -15.51
CA ASP A 517 26.40 -15.33 -14.58
C ASP A 517 27.81 -14.72 -14.69
N LEU A 518 28.34 -14.27 -13.56
CA LEU A 518 29.69 -13.69 -13.42
C LEU A 518 30.66 -14.63 -12.69
N SER A 519 30.42 -15.95 -12.71
CA SER A 519 31.37 -16.95 -12.24
C SER A 519 32.73 -16.84 -12.99
N ILE A 520 33.81 -17.31 -12.35
CA ILE A 520 35.24 -17.01 -12.63
C ILE A 520 35.70 -17.32 -14.09
N SER A 521 34.89 -17.97 -14.91
CA SER A 521 35.23 -18.42 -16.27
C SER A 521 35.13 -17.36 -17.38
N SER A 522 34.74 -16.11 -17.13
CA SER A 522 34.56 -15.13 -18.22
C SER A 522 34.82 -13.65 -17.85
N LYS A 523 36.07 -13.19 -17.99
CA LYS A 523 36.40 -11.74 -17.94
C LYS A 523 35.59 -10.91 -18.96
N ASN A 524 35.13 -11.52 -20.05
CA ASN A 524 34.29 -10.85 -21.06
C ASN A 524 32.89 -10.50 -20.53
N ASN A 525 32.30 -11.33 -19.66
CA ASN A 525 30.94 -11.13 -19.15
C ASN A 525 30.85 -9.92 -18.20
N ILE A 526 31.94 -9.58 -17.49
CA ILE A 526 31.96 -8.42 -16.57
C ILE A 526 31.85 -7.12 -17.35
N LYS A 527 32.66 -6.93 -18.40
CA LYS A 527 32.62 -5.71 -19.22
C LYS A 527 31.29 -5.55 -19.95
N GLU A 528 30.74 -6.66 -20.43
CA GLU A 528 29.41 -6.68 -21.05
C GLU A 528 28.34 -6.28 -20.04
N PHE A 529 28.37 -6.83 -18.84
CA PHE A 529 27.45 -6.46 -17.77
C PHE A 529 27.55 -4.98 -17.39
N GLU A 530 28.77 -4.45 -17.20
CA GLU A 530 28.99 -3.03 -16.93
C GLU A 530 28.38 -2.14 -18.03
N SER A 531 28.62 -2.48 -19.30
CA SER A 531 28.04 -1.77 -20.44
C SER A 531 26.51 -1.82 -20.45
N ASN A 532 25.93 -2.98 -20.15
CA ASN A 532 24.48 -3.15 -20.08
C ASN A 532 23.85 -2.37 -18.92
N VAL A 533 24.52 -2.31 -17.76
CA VAL A 533 24.07 -1.50 -16.62
C VAL A 533 24.15 -0.01 -16.95
N VAL A 534 25.22 0.46 -17.60
CA VAL A 534 25.32 1.85 -18.06
C VAL A 534 24.20 2.18 -19.05
N LYS A 535 23.88 1.27 -19.99
CA LYS A 535 22.76 1.44 -20.93
C LYS A 535 21.42 1.48 -20.20
N MET A 536 21.20 0.60 -19.23
CA MET A 536 20.00 0.61 -18.37
C MET A 536 19.83 1.96 -17.68
N LEU A 537 20.87 2.49 -17.03
CA LEU A 537 20.80 3.79 -16.34
C LEU A 537 20.45 4.94 -17.29
N LYS A 538 21.05 4.96 -18.49
CA LYS A 538 20.72 5.94 -19.54
C LYS A 538 19.25 5.85 -19.98
N ASN A 539 18.73 4.64 -20.16
CA ASN A 539 17.34 4.43 -20.54
C ASN A 539 16.35 4.92 -19.46
N PHE A 540 16.73 4.86 -18.19
CA PHE A 540 15.98 5.45 -17.08
C PHE A 540 16.20 6.98 -16.91
N GLY A 541 16.91 7.60 -17.85
CA GLY A 541 17.12 9.04 -17.96
C GLY A 541 18.20 9.60 -17.05
N LEU A 542 19.22 8.81 -16.70
CA LEU A 542 20.37 9.24 -15.90
C LEU A 542 21.54 9.56 -16.85
N GLU A 543 21.97 10.83 -16.91
CA GLU A 543 22.90 11.32 -17.94
C GLU A 543 24.38 11.10 -17.60
N LYS A 544 24.74 10.98 -16.32
CA LYS A 544 26.13 10.81 -15.85
C LYS A 544 26.26 9.64 -14.85
N PRO A 545 26.16 8.38 -15.29
CA PRO A 545 26.53 7.28 -14.42
C PRO A 545 28.03 7.41 -14.09
N GLU A 546 28.38 7.64 -12.81
CA GLU A 546 29.76 7.56 -12.32
C GLU A 546 30.37 6.18 -12.63
N GLU A 547 31.69 6.05 -12.48
CA GLU A 547 32.34 4.73 -12.41
C GLU A 547 31.56 3.81 -11.47
N ILE A 548 30.93 2.79 -12.05
CA ILE A 548 30.14 1.84 -11.30
C ILE A 548 31.14 0.95 -10.56
N GLU A 549 31.40 1.28 -9.29
CA GLU A 549 32.21 0.40 -8.45
C GLU A 549 31.58 -0.99 -8.38
N LEU A 550 32.38 -2.03 -8.65
CA LEU A 550 31.98 -3.44 -8.55
C LEU A 550 31.28 -3.81 -7.23
N ILE A 551 31.59 -3.10 -6.14
CA ILE A 551 30.94 -3.27 -4.83
C ILE A 551 29.46 -2.87 -4.90
N LYS A 552 29.10 -1.82 -5.63
CA LYS A 552 27.71 -1.35 -5.80
C LYS A 552 26.90 -2.30 -6.69
N LEU A 553 27.55 -3.01 -7.62
CA LEU A 553 26.92 -4.05 -8.44
C LEU A 553 26.43 -5.27 -7.62
N ARG A 554 26.96 -5.49 -6.41
CA ARG A 554 26.47 -6.56 -5.51
C ARG A 554 24.98 -6.44 -5.17
N ALA A 555 24.41 -5.23 -5.25
CA ALA A 555 22.98 -5.00 -5.08
C ALA A 555 22.13 -5.68 -6.17
N LEU A 556 22.71 -5.92 -7.35
CA LEU A 556 22.06 -6.55 -8.51
C LEU A 556 22.16 -8.08 -8.50
N LYS A 557 22.63 -8.69 -7.42
CA LYS A 557 22.72 -10.15 -7.31
C LYS A 557 21.31 -10.76 -7.28
N SER A 558 21.06 -11.69 -8.20
CA SER A 558 19.78 -12.39 -8.38
C SER A 558 19.43 -13.25 -7.17
N LEU A 559 18.13 -13.50 -6.94
CA LEU A 559 17.73 -14.66 -6.10
C LEU A 559 18.28 -15.95 -6.75
N SER A 560 18.75 -16.92 -5.97
CA SER A 560 19.46 -18.11 -6.48
C SER A 560 18.63 -18.98 -7.43
N ASN A 561 19.25 -19.40 -8.53
CA ASN A 561 18.66 -20.21 -9.60
C ASN A 561 18.98 -21.73 -9.50
N ASN A 562 19.42 -22.24 -8.34
CA ASN A 562 19.98 -23.61 -8.27
C ASN A 562 18.94 -24.74 -8.20
#